data_AF-A0A179T8P0-F1
#
_entry.id   AF-A0A179T8P0-F1
#
_cell.length_a   1.000
_cell.length_b   1.000
_cell.length_c   1.000
_cell.angle_alpha   90.00
_cell.angle_beta   90.00
_cell.angle_gamma   90.00
#
_symmetry.space_group_name_H-M   'P 1'
#
loop_
_entity.id
_entity.type
_entity.pdbx_description
1 polymer ?
#
loop_
_entity_poly.entity_id
_entity_poly.type
_entity_poly.pdbx_seq_one_letter_code
_entity_poly.pdbx_strand_id
1 'polypeptide(L)'
;MKKLISIRLASIIIITINTIALFMHLLILLKVVPYDFVWGGRLKNEVDLIIFESISIVVQLLFMTIVAVKAGYVFNGKFKKTVNVGTWVMFGLMALNTMGNLASASVLEKMVMTPITCLLALLLFRLAIE
;
A
#
# COMPACT_ATOMS: atom_id res chain seq x y z
N MET A 1 9.94 -21.08 -0.40
CA MET A 1 9.76 -19.65 -0.78
C MET A 1 11.06 -18.85 -0.91
N LYS A 2 12.18 -19.20 -0.24
CA LYS A 2 13.48 -18.50 -0.38
C LYS A 2 14.05 -18.46 -1.82
N LYS A 3 13.60 -19.33 -2.72
CA LYS A 3 14.11 -19.46 -4.11
C LYS A 3 13.31 -18.72 -5.20
N LEU A 4 12.10 -18.21 -4.92
CA LEU A 4 11.20 -17.69 -5.98
C LEU A 4 11.25 -16.17 -6.18
N ILE A 5 11.38 -15.38 -5.10
CA ILE A 5 11.43 -13.91 -5.18
C ILE A 5 12.51 -13.41 -4.21
N SER A 6 13.48 -12.65 -4.73
CA SER A 6 14.52 -12.01 -3.91
C SER A 6 13.92 -10.83 -3.13
N ILE A 7 14.46 -10.53 -1.94
CA ILE A 7 14.00 -9.38 -1.12
C ILE A 7 14.07 -8.09 -1.92
N ARG A 8 15.14 -7.94 -2.72
CA ARG A 8 15.34 -6.77 -3.58
C ARG A 8 14.23 -6.63 -4.60
N LEU A 9 13.89 -7.73 -5.30
CA LEU A 9 12.82 -7.74 -6.29
C LEU A 9 11.46 -7.45 -5.64
N ALA A 10 11.14 -8.12 -4.52
CA ALA A 10 9.91 -7.87 -3.79
C ALA A 10 9.79 -6.41 -3.33
N SER A 11 10.88 -5.83 -2.82
CA SER A 11 10.90 -4.42 -2.38
C SER A 11 10.70 -3.46 -3.55
N ILE A 12 11.33 -3.72 -4.71
CA ILE A 12 11.14 -2.92 -5.92
C ILE A 12 9.67 -3.00 -6.38
N ILE A 13 9.09 -4.20 -6.46
CA ILE A 13 7.68 -4.37 -6.87
C ILE A 13 6.75 -3.61 -5.92
N ILE A 14 6.94 -3.76 -4.61
CA ILE A 14 6.15 -3.05 -3.60
C ILE A 14 6.26 -1.54 -3.80
N ILE A 15 7.48 -1.00 -3.87
CA ILE A 15 7.72 0.44 -4.03
C ILE A 15 7.09 0.95 -5.33
N THR A 16 7.26 0.25 -6.45
CA THR A 16 6.68 0.63 -7.74
C THR A 16 5.15 0.72 -7.68
N ILE A 17 4.49 -0.29 -7.13
CA ILE A 17 3.03 -0.30 -6.98
C ILE A 17 2.58 0.86 -6.07
N ASN A 18 3.28 1.07 -4.94
CA ASN A 18 2.95 2.15 -4.00
C ASN A 18 3.17 3.54 -4.62
N THR A 19 4.19 3.71 -5.46
CA THR A 19 4.43 4.97 -6.19
C THR A 19 3.32 5.24 -7.18
N ILE A 20 2.88 4.25 -7.95
CA ILE A 20 1.74 4.39 -8.88
C ILE A 20 0.47 4.77 -8.10
N ALA A 21 0.21 4.11 -6.97
CA ALA A 21 -0.91 4.44 -6.10
C ALA A 21 -0.81 5.87 -5.54
N LEU A 22 0.39 6.31 -5.13
CA LEU A 22 0.61 7.69 -4.67
C LEU A 22 0.28 8.71 -5.77
N PHE A 23 0.72 8.48 -7.00
CA PHE A 23 0.36 9.34 -8.13
C PHE A 23 -1.15 9.36 -8.36
N MET A 24 -1.83 8.22 -8.22
CA MET A 24 -3.29 8.16 -8.32
C MET A 24 -3.96 9.03 -7.24
N HIS A 25 -3.55 8.93 -5.97
CA HIS A 25 -4.06 9.79 -4.89
C HIS A 25 -3.83 11.28 -5.16
N LEU A 26 -2.66 11.65 -5.70
CA LEU A 26 -2.39 13.03 -6.11
C LEU A 26 -3.31 13.51 -7.24
N LEU A 27 -3.57 12.67 -8.25
CA LEU A 27 -4.48 13.00 -9.35
C LEU A 27 -5.94 13.15 -8.88
N ILE A 28 -6.36 12.34 -7.91
CA ILE A 28 -7.67 12.46 -7.27
C ILE A 28 -7.79 13.77 -6.49
N LEU A 29 -6.76 14.12 -5.71
CA LEU A 29 -6.73 15.38 -4.97
C LEU A 29 -6.77 16.60 -5.90
N LEU A 30 -6.12 16.51 -7.06
CA LEU A 30 -6.16 17.52 -8.12
C LEU A 30 -7.48 17.50 -8.94
N LYS A 31 -8.43 16.64 -8.59
CA LYS A 31 -9.72 16.45 -9.29
C LYS A 31 -9.57 16.09 -10.77
N VAL A 32 -8.41 15.55 -11.18
CA VAL A 32 -8.18 15.06 -12.56
C VAL A 32 -8.85 13.70 -12.76
N VAL A 33 -8.89 12.90 -11.68
CA VAL A 33 -9.47 11.56 -11.66
C VAL A 33 -10.67 11.58 -10.69
N PRO A 34 -11.83 11.00 -11.06
CA PRO A 34 -12.99 10.94 -10.18
C PRO A 34 -12.70 10.12 -8.93
N TYR A 35 -13.29 10.47 -7.79
CA TYR A 35 -13.02 9.81 -6.51
C TYR A 35 -14.04 8.72 -6.15
N ASP A 36 -15.06 8.55 -6.99
CA ASP A 36 -16.22 7.69 -6.77
C ASP A 36 -15.85 6.21 -6.61
N PHE A 37 -14.68 5.82 -7.10
CA PHE A 37 -14.20 4.44 -7.05
C PHE A 37 -13.28 4.14 -5.86
N VAL A 38 -12.88 5.15 -5.08
CA VAL A 38 -12.01 4.99 -3.91
C VAL A 38 -12.87 5.00 -2.64
N TRP A 39 -12.40 4.33 -1.59
CA TRP A 39 -13.10 4.22 -0.30
C TRP A 39 -14.51 3.63 -0.42
N GLY A 40 -14.71 2.70 -1.36
CA GLY A 40 -16.01 2.08 -1.63
C GLY A 40 -17.10 3.06 -2.08
N GLY A 41 -16.72 4.20 -2.67
CA GLY A 41 -17.66 5.23 -3.13
C GLY A 41 -18.36 5.96 -1.98
N ARG A 42 -17.76 5.96 -0.78
CA ARG A 42 -18.35 6.58 0.43
C ARG A 42 -18.03 8.05 0.61
N LEU A 43 -17.14 8.60 -0.22
CA LEU A 43 -16.78 10.01 -0.19
C LEU A 43 -17.95 10.82 -0.75
N LYS A 44 -18.56 11.67 0.09
CA LYS A 44 -19.74 12.47 -0.29
C LYS A 44 -19.44 13.95 -0.49
N ASN A 45 -18.38 14.45 0.16
CA ASN A 45 -18.07 15.87 0.22
C ASN A 45 -16.57 16.11 -0.07
N GLU A 46 -16.25 17.32 -0.55
CA GLU A 46 -14.85 17.69 -0.87
C GLU A 46 -13.94 17.72 0.36
N VAL A 47 -14.49 18.01 1.55
CA VAL A 47 -13.72 17.98 2.80
C VAL A 47 -13.29 16.55 3.12
N ASP A 48 -14.21 15.59 2.99
CA ASP A 48 -13.92 14.18 3.22
C ASP A 48 -12.86 13.70 2.22
N LEU A 49 -13.02 14.03 0.94
CA LEU A 49 -12.01 13.76 -0.10
C LEU A 49 -10.61 14.19 0.35
N ILE A 50 -10.45 15.47 0.71
CA ILE A 50 -9.13 16.02 1.08
C ILE A 50 -8.55 15.28 2.29
N ILE A 51 -9.35 15.01 3.32
CA ILE A 51 -8.90 14.33 4.54
C ILE A 51 -8.47 12.89 4.22
N PHE A 52 -9.34 12.12 3.56
CA PHE A 52 -9.07 10.71 3.27
C PHE A 52 -7.89 10.54 2.31
N GLU A 53 -7.80 11.36 1.26
CA GLU A 53 -6.68 11.32 0.31
C GLU A 53 -5.36 11.75 0.97
N SER A 54 -5.40 12.77 1.85
CA SER A 54 -4.21 13.18 2.61
C SER A 54 -3.72 12.08 3.54
N ILE A 55 -4.63 11.39 4.23
CA ILE A 55 -4.29 10.23 5.08
C ILE A 55 -3.68 9.11 4.22
N SER A 56 -4.29 8.79 3.07
CA SER A 56 -3.76 7.78 2.14
C SER A 56 -2.34 8.11 1.70
N ILE A 57 -2.07 9.35 1.30
CA ILE A 57 -0.74 9.82 0.90
C ILE A 57 0.28 9.62 2.03
N VAL A 58 -0.05 10.06 3.25
CA VAL A 58 0.85 9.94 4.42
C VAL A 58 1.14 8.47 4.72
N VAL A 59 0.11 7.62 4.72
CA VAL A 59 0.26 6.17 4.96
C VAL A 59 1.11 5.53 3.86
N GLN A 60 0.91 5.90 2.59
CA GLN A 60 1.69 5.38 1.47
C GLN A 60 3.18 5.76 1.58
N LEU A 61 3.48 7.01 1.96
CA LEU A 61 4.84 7.48 2.20
C LEU A 61 5.50 6.73 3.36
N LEU A 62 4.78 6.51 4.45
CA LEU A 62 5.26 5.71 5.58
C LEU A 62 5.55 4.27 5.15
N PHE A 63 4.64 3.65 4.39
CA PHE A 63 4.82 2.30 3.85
C PHE A 63 6.08 2.22 3.00
N MET A 64 6.23 3.09 1.99
CA MET A 64 7.42 3.10 1.12
C MET A 64 8.71 3.29 1.91
N THR A 65 8.69 4.16 2.94
CA THR A 65 9.85 4.38 3.81
C THR A 65 10.23 3.11 4.57
N ILE A 66 9.28 2.42 5.20
CA ILE A 66 9.53 1.17 5.93
C ILE A 66 10.16 0.12 5.00
N VAL A 67 9.62 -0.04 3.79
CA VAL A 67 10.12 -1.01 2.80
C VAL A 67 11.52 -0.62 2.31
N ALA A 68 11.76 0.66 2.04
CA ALA A 68 13.07 1.14 1.61
C ALA A 68 14.15 0.93 2.68
N VAL A 69 13.81 1.10 3.96
CA VAL A 69 14.73 0.81 5.08
C VAL A 69 14.93 -0.71 5.22
N LYS A 70 13.88 -1.52 5.11
CA LYS A 70 13.98 -3.01 5.17
C LYS A 70 14.88 -3.54 4.05
N ALA A 71 14.77 -2.96 2.86
CA ALA A 71 15.59 -3.28 1.70
C ALA A 71 17.03 -2.78 1.80
N GLY A 72 17.35 -1.95 2.80
CA GLY A 72 18.66 -1.33 2.98
C GLY A 72 18.97 -0.20 2.01
N TYR A 73 17.97 0.35 1.32
CA TYR A 73 18.14 1.51 0.44
C TYR A 73 18.33 2.82 1.22
N VAL A 74 17.78 2.88 2.43
CA VAL A 74 17.85 4.06 3.32
C VAL A 74 18.28 3.60 4.72
N PHE A 75 19.06 4.43 5.42
CA PHE A 75 19.54 4.19 6.79
C PHE A 75 20.36 2.91 7.00
N ASN A 76 20.94 2.31 5.95
CA ASN A 76 21.95 1.24 5.95
C ASN A 76 21.93 0.31 7.19
N GLY A 77 20.81 -0.41 7.38
CA GLY A 77 20.70 -1.46 8.41
C GLY A 77 20.43 -0.97 9.84
N LYS A 78 20.11 0.31 10.05
CA LYS A 78 19.57 0.81 11.32
C LYS A 78 18.10 0.39 11.47
N PHE A 79 17.60 0.38 12.72
CA PHE A 79 16.18 0.13 13.05
C PHE A 79 15.61 -1.24 12.63
N LYS A 80 16.44 -2.28 12.47
CA LYS A 80 16.01 -3.62 12.01
C LYS A 80 14.76 -4.16 12.73
N LYS A 81 14.69 -4.04 14.06
CA LYS A 81 13.54 -4.50 14.85
C LYS A 81 12.27 -3.70 14.57
N THR A 82 12.36 -2.36 14.59
CA THR A 82 11.24 -1.45 14.32
C THR A 82 10.70 -1.65 12.91
N VAL A 83 11.60 -1.75 11.93
CA VAL A 83 11.24 -1.95 10.52
C VAL A 83 10.61 -3.32 10.32
N ASN A 84 11.07 -4.36 11.00
CA ASN A 84 10.46 -5.69 10.92
C ASN A 84 9.03 -5.69 11.48
N VAL A 85 8.83 -5.07 12.65
CA VAL A 85 7.48 -4.89 13.24
C VAL A 85 6.61 -4.06 12.31
N GLY A 86 7.12 -2.95 11.77
CA GLY A 86 6.40 -2.12 10.81
C GLY A 86 6.02 -2.89 9.54
N THR A 87 6.89 -3.77 9.04
CA THR A 87 6.58 -4.64 7.89
C THR A 87 5.42 -5.60 8.20
N TRP A 88 5.39 -6.19 9.40
CA TRP A 88 4.28 -7.02 9.86
C TRP A 88 2.97 -6.25 10.02
N VAL A 89 3.02 -5.02 10.54
CA VAL A 89 1.85 -4.14 10.62
C VAL A 89 1.33 -3.83 9.23
N MET A 90 2.19 -3.47 8.28
CA MET A 90 1.81 -3.22 6.89
C MET A 90 1.22 -4.47 6.21
N PHE A 91 1.74 -5.66 6.52
CA PHE A 91 1.15 -6.92 6.07
C PHE A 91 -0.29 -7.08 6.58
N GLY A 92 -0.50 -6.89 7.89
CA GLY A 92 -1.84 -6.96 8.48
C GLY A 92 -2.80 -5.93 7.87
N LEU A 93 -2.32 -4.70 7.66
CA LEU A 93 -3.10 -3.64 6.99
C LEU A 93 -3.47 -4.02 5.55
N MET A 94 -2.56 -4.59 4.76
CA MET A 94 -2.89 -5.03 3.39
C MET A 94 -3.81 -6.24 3.35
N ALA A 95 -3.70 -7.16 4.31
CA ALA A 95 -4.64 -8.27 4.45
C ALA A 95 -6.06 -7.76 4.78
N LEU A 96 -6.17 -6.84 5.74
CA LEU A 96 -7.43 -6.15 6.05
C LEU A 96 -7.97 -5.38 4.83
N ASN A 97 -7.10 -4.68 4.09
CA ASN A 97 -7.48 -3.94 2.89
C ASN A 97 -8.00 -4.89 1.78
N THR A 98 -7.37 -6.05 1.60
CA THR A 98 -7.85 -7.09 0.67
C THR A 98 -9.24 -7.57 1.05
N MET A 99 -9.50 -7.81 2.34
CA MET A 99 -10.84 -8.18 2.81
C MET A 99 -11.86 -7.04 2.62
N GLY A 100 -11.45 -5.79 2.87
CA GLY A 100 -12.29 -4.61 2.63
C GLY A 100 -12.68 -4.46 1.16
N ASN A 101 -11.72 -4.65 0.24
CA ASN A 101 -11.95 -4.59 -1.20
C ASN A 101 -12.87 -5.72 -1.68
N LEU A 102 -12.71 -6.93 -1.15
CA LEU A 102 -13.62 -8.06 -1.41
C LEU A 102 -15.05 -7.78 -0.93
N ALA A 103 -15.18 -7.14 0.23
CA ALA A 103 -16.46 -6.81 0.84
C ALA A 103 -17.11 -5.53 0.26
N SER A 104 -16.40 -4.77 -0.58
CA SER A 104 -16.91 -3.53 -1.15
C SER A 104 -18.10 -3.75 -2.09
N ALA A 105 -18.87 -2.70 -2.38
CA ALA A 105 -19.85 -2.70 -3.46
C ALA A 105 -19.23 -2.36 -4.83
N SER A 106 -18.04 -1.75 -4.84
CA SER A 106 -17.35 -1.30 -6.06
C SER A 106 -16.77 -2.47 -6.85
N VAL A 107 -17.16 -2.60 -8.13
CA VAL A 107 -16.59 -3.61 -9.05
C VAL A 107 -15.10 -3.37 -9.27
N LEU A 108 -14.66 -2.12 -9.33
CA LEU A 108 -13.26 -1.75 -9.51
C LEU A 108 -12.42 -2.21 -8.31
N GLU A 109 -12.91 -2.00 -7.08
CA GLU A 109 -12.19 -2.45 -5.88
C GLU A 109 -12.10 -3.99 -5.82
N LYS A 110 -13.15 -4.70 -6.20
CA LYS A 110 -13.13 -6.17 -6.26
C LYS A 110 -12.17 -6.72 -7.33
N MET A 111 -12.22 -6.18 -8.55
CA MET A 111 -11.52 -6.77 -9.69
C MET A 111 -10.08 -6.28 -9.83
N VAL A 112 -9.79 -5.06 -9.38
CA VAL A 112 -8.47 -4.43 -9.54
C VAL A 112 -7.76 -4.27 -8.20
N MET A 113 -8.40 -3.68 -7.20
CA MET A 113 -7.72 -3.39 -5.92
C MET A 113 -7.48 -4.64 -5.09
N THR A 114 -8.40 -5.61 -5.11
CA THR A 114 -8.24 -6.90 -4.41
C THR A 114 -6.99 -7.67 -4.85
N PRO A 115 -6.77 -7.97 -6.16
CA PRO A 115 -5.56 -8.69 -6.55
C PRO A 115 -4.28 -7.89 -6.26
N ILE A 116 -4.31 -6.56 -6.39
CA ILE A 116 -3.16 -5.70 -6.06
C ILE A 116 -2.84 -5.77 -4.56
N THR A 117 -3.84 -5.59 -3.70
CA THR A 117 -3.65 -5.61 -2.24
C THR A 117 -3.30 -6.99 -1.72
N CYS A 118 -3.83 -8.04 -2.33
CA CYS A 118 -3.44 -9.43 -2.07
C CYS A 118 -1.97 -9.67 -2.44
N LEU A 119 -1.55 -9.24 -3.63
CA LEU A 119 -0.15 -9.33 -4.06
C LEU A 119 0.78 -8.58 -3.10
N LEU A 120 0.42 -7.35 -2.72
CA LEU A 120 1.19 -6.55 -1.75
C LEU A 120 1.28 -7.25 -0.39
N ALA A 121 0.19 -7.86 0.10
CA ALA A 121 0.20 -8.63 1.34
C ALA A 121 1.17 -9.82 1.25
N LEU A 122 1.14 -10.60 0.17
CA LEU A 122 2.05 -11.73 -0.01
C LEU A 122 3.52 -11.30 -0.09
N LEU A 123 3.82 -10.20 -0.79
CA LEU A 123 5.17 -9.66 -0.87
C LEU A 123 5.66 -9.13 0.49
N LEU A 124 4.80 -8.43 1.24
CA LEU A 124 5.11 -7.97 2.58
C LEU A 124 5.34 -9.12 3.56
N PHE A 125 4.52 -10.16 3.52
CA PHE A 125 4.72 -11.38 4.30
C PHE A 125 6.10 -11.98 4.01
N ARG A 126 6.50 -12.05 2.74
CA ARG A 126 7.82 -12.54 2.34
C ARG A 126 8.97 -11.68 2.91
N LEU A 127 8.81 -10.35 2.96
CA LEU A 127 9.77 -9.43 3.58
C LEU A 127 9.80 -9.59 5.11
N ALA A 128 8.65 -9.85 5.74
CA ALA A 128 8.50 -9.87 7.20
C ALA A 128 9.05 -11.15 7.86
N ILE A 129 9.06 -12.27 7.12
CA ILE A 129 9.63 -13.55 7.58
C ILE A 129 11.15 -13.67 7.37
N GLU A 130 11.78 -12.69 6.73
CA GLU A 130 13.24 -12.61 6.56
C GLU A 130 13.90 -11.82 7.71
#